data_AF-A0A5C7QFQ5-F1
#
_entry.id   AF-A0A5C7QFQ5-F1
#
_cell.length_a   1.000
_cell.length_b   1.000
_cell.length_c   1.000
_cell.angle_alpha   90.00
_cell.angle_beta   90.00
_cell.angle_gamma   90.00
#
_symmetry.space_group_name_H-M   'P 1'
#
loop_
_entity.id
_entity.type
_entity.pdbx_description
1 polymer ?
#
loop_
_entity_poly.entity_id
_entity_poly.type
_entity_poly.pdbx_seq_one_letter_code
_entity_poly.pdbx_strand_id
1 'polypeptide(L)'
;MTNSMQLELINGAWAVVSFWLVVMLVRYFLIHLYRGGWEKPSVQLSKGLAVLFLGEAATRAWVWWGRAAARDGGATAWMFTSPWLILFSLIAVAGALCTVRVVSPDRWGHWRWGVPAVLAIAVVAWSWWGVQG
;
A
#
# COMPACT_ATOMS: atom_id res chain seq x y z
N MET A 1 -21.59 8.91 -15.77
CA MET A 1 -21.97 8.78 -14.34
C MET A 1 -21.78 7.36 -13.78
N THR A 2 -21.83 6.29 -14.57
CA THR A 2 -21.68 4.90 -14.10
C THR A 2 -20.27 4.54 -13.61
N ASN A 3 -19.22 5.01 -14.30
CA ASN A 3 -17.84 4.63 -13.99
C ASN A 3 -17.32 5.18 -12.64
N SER A 4 -17.77 6.37 -12.23
CA SER A 4 -17.33 6.98 -10.96
C SER A 4 -17.89 6.24 -9.75
N MET A 5 -19.16 5.82 -9.81
CA MET A 5 -19.81 5.04 -8.75
C MET A 5 -19.18 3.64 -8.61
N GLN A 6 -18.87 2.98 -9.72
CA GLN A 6 -18.20 1.68 -9.71
C GLN A 6 -16.80 1.76 -9.09
N LEU A 7 -16.02 2.78 -9.42
CA LEU A 7 -14.69 3.00 -8.83
C LEU A 7 -14.74 3.25 -7.32
N GLU A 8 -15.75 3.96 -6.82
CA GLU A 8 -15.91 4.18 -5.39
C GLU A 8 -16.29 2.90 -4.64
N LEU A 9 -17.18 2.07 -5.20
CA LEU A 9 -17.53 0.77 -4.62
C LEU A 9 -16.32 -0.15 -4.56
N ILE A 10 -15.52 -0.22 -5.63
CA ILE A 10 -14.29 -1.02 -5.67
C ILE A 10 -13.27 -0.50 -4.65
N ASN A 11 -13.08 0.82 -4.57
CA ASN A 11 -12.15 1.42 -3.60
C ASN A 11 -12.58 1.19 -2.15
N GLY A 12 -13.87 1.33 -1.86
CA GLY A 12 -14.44 1.07 -0.54
C GLY A 12 -14.30 -0.40 -0.14
N ALA A 13 -14.67 -1.32 -1.04
CA ALA A 13 -14.50 -2.76 -0.82
C ALA A 13 -13.02 -3.12 -0.60
N TRP A 14 -12.11 -2.57 -1.39
CA TRP A 14 -10.67 -2.80 -1.26
C TRP A 14 -10.11 -2.28 0.06
N ALA A 15 -10.54 -1.10 0.50
CA ALA A 15 -10.13 -0.53 1.79
C ALA A 15 -10.56 -1.43 2.95
N VAL A 16 -11.80 -1.93 2.93
CA VAL A 16 -12.33 -2.84 3.96
C VAL A 16 -11.58 -4.17 3.96
N VAL A 17 -11.37 -4.78 2.79
CA VAL A 17 -10.62 -6.03 2.67
C VAL A 17 -9.18 -5.86 3.14
N SER A 18 -8.51 -4.78 2.73
CA SER A 18 -7.13 -4.48 3.15
C SER A 18 -7.04 -4.29 4.66
N PHE A 19 -7.97 -3.54 5.26
CA PHE A 19 -8.02 -3.37 6.71
C PHE A 19 -8.23 -4.71 7.44
N TRP A 20 -9.15 -5.55 6.96
CA TRP A 20 -9.38 -6.87 7.55
C TRP A 20 -8.16 -7.78 7.44
N LEU A 21 -7.44 -7.73 6.32
CA LEU A 21 -6.18 -8.45 6.14
C LEU A 21 -5.12 -7.98 7.14
N VAL A 22 -5.00 -6.67 7.41
CA VAL A 22 -4.12 -6.16 8.46
C VAL A 22 -4.48 -6.77 9.82
N VAL A 23 -5.76 -6.78 10.20
CA VAL A 23 -6.21 -7.36 11.47
C VAL A 23 -5.85 -8.85 11.57
N MET A 24 -6.07 -9.62 10.50
CA MET A 24 -5.74 -11.05 10.46
C MET A 24 -4.23 -11.30 10.54
N LEU A 25 -3.42 -10.49 9.86
CA LEU A 25 -1.96 -10.60 9.90
C LEU A 25 -1.39 -10.19 11.26
N VAL A 26 -1.95 -9.15 11.89
CA VAL A 26 -1.60 -8.76 13.27
C VAL A 26 -1.97 -9.88 14.25
N ARG A 27 -3.17 -10.48 14.12
CA ARG A 27 -3.55 -11.63 14.95
C ARG A 27 -2.61 -12.81 14.76
N TYR A 28 -2.27 -13.14 13.52
CA TYR A 28 -1.30 -14.20 13.20
C TYR A 28 0.07 -13.93 13.85
N PHE A 29 0.54 -12.68 13.77
CA PHE A 29 1.76 -12.22 14.41
C PHE A 29 1.70 -12.39 15.93
N LEU A 30 0.65 -11.91 16.59
CA LEU A 30 0.48 -12.04 18.04
C LEU A 30 0.51 -13.50 18.47
N ILE A 31 -0.19 -14.40 17.78
CA ILE A 31 -0.21 -15.83 18.10
C ILE A 31 1.20 -16.45 17.98
N HIS A 32 1.97 -16.10 16.95
CA HIS A 32 3.32 -16.64 16.75
C HIS A 32 4.36 -16.01 17.70
N LEU A 33 4.14 -14.75 18.06
CA LEU A 33 4.89 -14.04 19.08
C LEU A 33 4.77 -14.76 20.44
N TYR A 34 3.54 -15.06 20.88
CA TYR A 34 3.30 -15.78 22.13
C TYR A 34 3.85 -17.23 22.11
N ARG A 35 4.04 -17.81 20.93
CA ARG A 35 4.62 -19.17 20.74
C ARG A 35 6.15 -19.17 20.56
N GLY A 36 6.82 -18.02 20.75
CA GLY A 36 8.28 -17.94 20.92
C GLY A 36 9.13 -17.90 19.66
N GLY A 37 8.56 -17.66 18.47
CA GLY A 37 9.32 -17.67 17.21
C GLY A 37 9.21 -16.38 16.41
N TRP A 38 10.16 -15.45 16.58
CA TRP A 38 10.22 -14.17 15.84
C TRP A 38 10.90 -14.25 14.48
N GLU A 39 11.77 -15.24 14.29
CA GLU A 39 12.70 -15.30 13.15
C GLU A 39 12.14 -16.08 11.96
N LYS A 40 10.94 -16.66 12.07
CA LYS A 40 10.35 -17.41 10.98
C LYS A 40 10.08 -16.47 9.79
N PRO A 41 10.48 -16.86 8.56
CA PRO A 41 10.19 -16.07 7.35
C PRO A 41 8.70 -15.71 7.20
N SER A 42 7.80 -16.59 7.63
CA SER A 42 6.35 -16.34 7.64
C SER A 42 5.93 -15.17 8.55
N VAL A 43 6.63 -14.96 9.66
CA VAL A 43 6.37 -13.86 10.61
C VAL A 43 6.93 -12.55 10.08
N GLN A 44 8.07 -12.58 9.41
CA GLN A 44 8.62 -11.38 8.74
C GLN A 44 7.77 -10.98 7.53
N LEU A 45 7.28 -11.96 6.77
CA LEU A 45 6.41 -11.73 5.61
C LEU A 45 5.07 -11.11 6.03
N SER A 46 4.47 -11.64 7.09
CA SER A 46 3.19 -11.11 7.59
C SER A 46 3.31 -9.67 8.09
N LYS A 47 4.45 -9.26 8.66
CA LYS A 47 4.71 -7.85 8.98
C LYS A 47 4.78 -6.96 7.74
N GLY A 48 5.53 -7.38 6.71
CA GLY A 48 5.63 -6.64 5.46
C GLY A 48 4.26 -6.45 4.79
N LEU A 49 3.48 -7.53 4.74
CA LEU A 49 2.11 -7.51 4.21
C LEU A 49 1.17 -6.63 5.05
N ALA A 50 1.28 -6.67 6.39
CA ALA A 50 0.45 -5.83 7.24
C ALA A 50 0.73 -4.34 7.00
N VAL A 51 2.00 -3.94 6.88
CA VAL A 51 2.38 -2.56 6.57
C VAL A 51 1.90 -2.14 5.18
N LEU A 52 2.04 -3.05 4.18
CA LEU A 52 1.56 -2.83 2.82
C LEU A 52 0.05 -2.57 2.79
N PHE A 53 -0.75 -3.48 3.36
CA PHE A 53 -2.20 -3.37 3.37
C PHE A 53 -2.70 -2.20 4.22
N LEU A 54 -1.97 -1.80 5.26
CA LEU A 54 -2.29 -0.61 6.03
C LEU A 54 -2.12 0.67 5.21
N GLY A 55 -1.01 0.81 4.48
CA GLY A 55 -0.78 1.94 3.58
C GLY A 55 -1.82 2.02 2.46
N GLU A 56 -2.15 0.87 1.84
CA GLU A 56 -3.20 0.77 0.81
C GLU A 56 -4.58 1.15 1.37
N ALA A 57 -4.96 0.60 2.52
CA ALA A 57 -6.23 0.92 3.17
C ALA A 57 -6.34 2.42 3.48
N ALA A 58 -5.27 3.02 4.03
CA ALA A 58 -5.23 4.45 4.34
C ALA A 58 -5.33 5.33 3.09
N THR A 59 -4.62 4.96 2.01
CA THR A 59 -4.65 5.67 0.72
C THR A 59 -6.04 5.64 0.12
N ARG A 60 -6.67 4.45 0.07
CA ARG A 60 -8.02 4.28 -0.50
C ARG A 60 -9.08 4.94 0.36
N ALA A 61 -8.96 4.89 1.69
CA ALA A 61 -9.84 5.59 2.62
C ALA A 61 -9.74 7.11 2.43
N TRP A 62 -8.53 7.66 2.26
CA TRP A 62 -8.32 9.08 1.98
C TRP A 62 -8.97 9.51 0.67
N VAL A 63 -8.78 8.74 -0.41
CA VAL A 63 -9.39 9.00 -1.72
C VAL A 63 -10.92 8.89 -1.66
N TRP A 64 -11.45 7.90 -0.94
CA TRP A 64 -12.88 7.77 -0.73
C TRP A 64 -13.45 8.96 0.05
N TRP A 65 -12.80 9.34 1.14
CA TRP A 65 -13.21 10.45 2.00
C TRP A 65 -13.34 11.77 1.23
N GLY A 66 -12.30 12.18 0.53
CA GLY A 66 -12.40 13.47 -0.15
C GLY A 66 -13.26 13.43 -1.42
N ARG A 67 -13.53 12.25 -2.01
CA ARG A 67 -14.59 12.11 -3.02
C ARG A 67 -15.99 12.25 -2.42
N ALA A 68 -16.21 11.76 -1.19
CA ALA A 68 -17.45 12.00 -0.47
C ALA A 68 -17.64 13.50 -0.21
N ALA A 69 -16.60 14.19 0.28
CA ALA A 69 -16.64 15.65 0.47
C ALA A 69 -16.87 16.44 -0.83
N ALA A 70 -16.48 15.89 -1.98
CA ALA A 70 -16.75 16.48 -3.29
C ALA A 70 -18.23 16.47 -3.67
N ARG A 71 -18.93 15.40 -3.29
CA ARG A 71 -20.38 15.26 -3.55
C ARG A 71 -21.19 16.29 -2.75
N ASP A 72 -20.64 16.75 -1.63
CA ASP A 72 -21.19 17.82 -0.80
C ASP A 72 -20.81 19.24 -1.29
N GLY A 73 -20.18 19.36 -2.46
CA GLY A 73 -19.82 20.65 -3.08
C GLY A 73 -18.40 21.14 -2.76
N GLY A 74 -17.57 20.34 -2.09
CA GLY A 74 -16.17 20.67 -1.82
C GLY A 74 -15.26 20.52 -3.04
N ALA A 75 -14.31 21.45 -3.24
CA ALA A 75 -13.25 21.27 -4.23
C ALA A 75 -12.34 20.10 -3.83
N THR A 76 -11.96 19.19 -4.74
CA THR A 76 -11.14 17.99 -4.42
C THR A 76 -9.64 18.15 -4.64
N ALA A 77 -9.21 19.27 -5.20
CA ALA A 77 -7.81 19.50 -5.57
C ALA A 77 -6.85 19.43 -4.35
N TRP A 78 -7.32 19.82 -3.16
CA TRP A 78 -6.54 19.75 -1.91
C TRP A 78 -6.18 18.31 -1.50
N MET A 79 -6.92 17.31 -1.97
CA MET A 79 -6.64 15.92 -1.63
C MET A 79 -5.32 15.43 -2.24
N PHE A 80 -4.99 15.93 -3.43
CA PHE A 80 -3.80 15.54 -4.18
C PHE A 80 -2.55 16.32 -3.77
N THR A 81 -2.72 17.48 -3.13
CA THR A 81 -1.62 18.25 -2.54
C THR A 81 -1.41 17.96 -1.06
N SER A 82 -2.26 17.13 -0.46
CA SER A 82 -2.18 16.76 0.95
C SER A 82 -0.95 15.87 1.23
N PRO A 83 -0.12 16.22 2.24
CA PRO A 83 1.04 15.41 2.61
C PRO A 83 0.66 14.01 3.13
N TRP A 84 -0.58 13.84 3.59
CA TRP A 84 -1.09 12.56 4.09
C TRP A 84 -1.15 11.49 3.00
N LEU A 85 -1.56 11.87 1.78
CA LEU A 85 -1.64 10.93 0.65
C LEU A 85 -0.25 10.41 0.28
N ILE A 86 0.75 11.29 0.30
CA ILE A 86 2.16 10.95 0.07
C ILE A 86 2.64 9.99 1.17
N LEU A 87 2.37 10.30 2.44
CA LEU A 87 2.75 9.46 3.56
C LEU A 87 2.16 8.04 3.47
N PHE A 88 0.86 7.91 3.19
CA PHE A 88 0.21 6.59 3.08
C PHE A 88 0.76 5.78 1.90
N SER A 89 1.05 6.44 0.78
CA SER A 89 1.67 5.82 -0.38
C SER A 89 3.09 5.33 -0.06
N LEU A 90 3.88 6.13 0.66
CA LEU A 90 5.22 5.75 1.12
C LEU A 90 5.19 4.55 2.08
N ILE A 91 4.19 4.49 2.97
CA ILE A 91 4.00 3.35 3.88
C ILE A 91 3.70 2.08 3.07
N ALA A 92 2.82 2.14 2.07
CA ALA A 92 2.52 1.01 1.19
C ALA A 92 3.78 0.53 0.45
N VAL A 93 4.56 1.45 -0.12
CA VAL A 93 5.83 1.14 -0.80
C VAL A 93 6.84 0.50 0.15
N ALA A 94 6.99 1.02 1.37
CA ALA A 94 7.87 0.43 2.38
C ALA A 94 7.43 -1.01 2.74
N GLY A 95 6.12 -1.23 2.94
CA GLY A 95 5.57 -2.57 3.17
C GLY A 95 5.82 -3.54 2.02
N ALA A 96 5.67 -3.09 0.78
CA ALA A 96 6.00 -3.87 -0.41
C ALA A 96 7.48 -4.26 -0.45
N LEU A 97 8.38 -3.30 -0.21
CA LEU A 97 9.83 -3.53 -0.19
C LEU A 97 10.23 -4.52 0.92
N CYS A 98 9.65 -4.39 2.12
CA CYS A 98 9.85 -5.36 3.19
C CYS A 98 9.38 -6.77 2.80
N THR A 99 8.23 -6.88 2.12
CA THR A 99 7.69 -8.16 1.64
C THR A 99 8.61 -8.78 0.59
N VAL A 100 9.07 -8.00 -0.39
CA VAL A 100 10.02 -8.44 -1.43
C VAL A 100 11.31 -8.95 -0.81
N ARG A 101 11.86 -8.25 0.20
CA ARG A 101 13.06 -8.69 0.90
C ARG A 101 12.91 -10.08 1.52
N VAL A 102 11.75 -10.37 2.11
CA VAL A 102 11.50 -11.65 2.80
C VAL A 102 11.28 -12.80 1.81
N VAL A 103 10.64 -12.53 0.66
CA VAL A 103 10.37 -13.56 -0.36
C VAL A 103 11.58 -13.80 -1.28
N SER A 104 12.46 -12.81 -1.42
CA SER A 104 13.64 -12.91 -2.29
C SER A 104 14.66 -13.90 -1.71
N PRO A 105 15.09 -14.90 -2.49
CA PRO A 105 16.07 -15.87 -2.02
C PRO A 105 17.44 -15.20 -1.82
N ASP A 106 18.17 -15.59 -0.77
CA ASP A 106 19.44 -14.94 -0.38
C ASP A 106 20.51 -14.97 -1.47
N ARG A 107 20.44 -15.95 -2.39
CA ARG A 107 21.31 -16.06 -3.58
C ARG A 107 21.22 -14.87 -4.54
N TRP A 108 20.19 -14.03 -4.44
CA TRP A 108 20.05 -12.82 -5.27
C TRP A 108 20.88 -11.63 -4.76
N GLY A 109 21.46 -11.69 -3.55
CA GLY A 109 22.38 -10.67 -3.05
C GLY A 109 21.79 -9.26 -3.09
N HIS A 110 22.48 -8.30 -3.73
CA HIS A 110 22.03 -6.90 -3.85
C HIS A 110 20.89 -6.70 -4.87
N TRP A 111 20.69 -7.65 -5.79
CA TRP A 111 19.67 -7.55 -6.86
C TRP A 111 18.24 -7.58 -6.34
N ARG A 112 18.02 -8.16 -5.14
CA ARG A 112 16.71 -8.13 -4.45
C ARG A 112 16.17 -6.72 -4.18
N TRP A 113 17.06 -5.73 -4.15
CA TRP A 113 16.71 -4.32 -3.99
C TRP A 113 16.82 -3.55 -5.31
N GLY A 114 17.85 -3.87 -6.12
CA GLY A 114 18.12 -3.17 -7.37
C GLY A 114 16.99 -3.29 -8.40
N VAL A 115 16.47 -4.50 -8.63
CA VAL A 115 15.40 -4.73 -9.64
C VAL A 115 14.11 -3.95 -9.32
N PRO A 116 13.52 -4.08 -8.12
CA PRO A 116 12.31 -3.31 -7.79
C PRO A 116 12.56 -1.80 -7.74
N ALA A 117 13.73 -1.35 -7.30
CA ALA A 117 14.07 0.08 -7.30
C ALA A 117 14.18 0.64 -8.73
N VAL A 118 14.85 -0.06 -9.64
CA VAL A 118 14.98 0.35 -11.04
C VAL A 118 13.61 0.36 -11.73
N LEU A 119 12.77 -0.64 -11.49
CA LEU A 119 11.41 -0.66 -12.04
C LEU A 119 10.55 0.49 -11.50
N ALA A 120 10.64 0.79 -10.21
CA ALA A 120 9.94 1.94 -9.63
C ALA A 120 10.38 3.26 -10.26
N ILE A 121 11.70 3.46 -10.42
CA ILE A 121 12.27 4.65 -11.09
C ILE A 121 11.79 4.73 -12.55
N ALA A 122 11.78 3.62 -13.27
CA ALA A 122 11.32 3.57 -14.66
C ALA A 122 9.84 3.95 -14.80
N VAL A 123 8.98 3.45 -13.91
CA VAL A 123 7.55 3.81 -13.88
C VAL A 123 7.36 5.29 -13.55
N VAL A 124 8.11 5.83 -12.59
CA VAL A 124 8.05 7.27 -12.25
C VAL A 124 8.52 8.12 -13.43
N ALA A 125 9.64 7.77 -14.06
CA ALA A 125 10.16 8.48 -15.22
C ALA A 125 9.19 8.44 -16.41
N TRP A 126 8.60 7.28 -16.70
CA TRP A 126 7.57 7.13 -17.72
C TRP A 126 6.34 8.01 -17.42
N SER A 127 5.87 7.99 -16.18
CA SER A 127 4.70 8.78 -15.74
C SER A 127 4.97 10.27 -15.88
N TRP A 128 6.20 10.71 -15.59
CA TRP A 128 6.61 12.10 -15.72
C TRP A 128 6.61 12.56 -17.19
N TRP A 129 7.11 11.71 -18.10
CA TRP A 129 7.12 12.01 -19.54
C TRP A 129 5.71 12.06 -20.12
N GLY A 130 4.80 11.19 -19.66
CA GLY A 130 3.40 11.20 -20.09
C GLY A 130 2.57 12.40 -19.60
N VAL A 131 3.03 13.11 -18.57
CA VAL A 131 2.36 14.34 -18.05
C VAL A 131 2.77 15.59 -18.83
N GLN A 132 3.88 15.56 -19.56
CA GLN A 132 4.38 16.70 -20.35
C GLN A 132 3.91 16.69 -21.82
N GLY A 133 3.21 15.64 -22.26
CA GLY A 133 2.73 15.46 -23.64
C GLY A 133 1.26 15.83 -23.84
#